data_AF-A0A1P8WC32-F1
#
_entry.id   AF-A0A1P8WC32-F1
#
_cell.length_a   1.000
_cell.length_b   1.000
_cell.length_c   1.000
_cell.angle_alpha   90.00
_cell.angle_beta   90.00
_cell.angle_gamma   90.00
#
_symmetry.space_group_name_H-M   'P 1'
#
loop_
_entity.id
_entity.type
_entity.pdbx_description
1 polymer ?
#
loop_
_entity_poly.entity_id
_entity_poly.type
_entity_poly.pdbx_seq_one_letter_code
_entity_poly.pdbx_strand_id
1 'polypeptide(L)'
;MSKFVVAVFDTEEGAYKGSQALKDLHRDGDVSLYAEAIIEKNNDGKVAVKSAADEGPLGAALGLLTGSMVGAFAGPVGLLAGASVGTLSGLWYDMWNAGVDGDFVSRVGEKLEVGKCALVAEVNEDWQTPLDSRMKDLGGQVYRRWRIDVEDEQIERDIAATKREVAELKDEWKEATDETKASVKAKLDAAQDSLSSLGDKATRKLSDMKAETEAKIGAIEDQIKTASAERKGKLEARRDALNEDLAKRSEKLKQAGQLIGEAVTGS
;
A
#
# COMPACT_ATOMS: atom_id res chain seq x y z
N MET A 1 -5.05 9.60 -9.36
CA MET A 1 -4.51 8.78 -8.25
C MET A 1 -5.65 8.38 -7.33
N SER A 2 -5.61 7.15 -6.81
CA SER A 2 -6.60 6.67 -5.85
C SER A 2 -6.32 7.17 -4.42
N LYS A 3 -7.33 7.04 -3.57
CA LYS A 3 -7.32 7.40 -2.16
C LYS A 3 -7.83 6.22 -1.34
N PHE A 4 -7.32 6.10 -0.12
CA PHE A 4 -8.00 5.33 0.89
C PHE A 4 -9.04 6.20 1.58
N VAL A 5 -10.24 5.65 1.70
CA VAL A 5 -11.37 6.23 2.42
C VAL A 5 -11.70 5.30 3.57
N VAL A 6 -11.82 5.85 4.78
CA VAL A 6 -12.34 5.13 5.93
C VAL A 6 -13.57 5.86 6.46
N ALA A 7 -14.72 5.23 6.40
CA ALA A 7 -15.97 5.75 6.97
C ALA A 7 -16.32 4.98 8.25
N VAL A 8 -16.33 5.66 9.39
CA VAL A 8 -16.65 5.06 10.70
C VAL A 8 -18.13 5.26 11.00
N PHE A 9 -18.81 4.19 11.38
CA PHE A 9 -20.24 4.11 11.68
C PHE A 9 -20.46 3.59 13.10
N ASP A 10 -21.54 4.04 13.74
CA ASP A 10 -21.90 3.57 15.08
C ASP A 10 -22.40 2.11 15.10
N THR A 11 -22.75 1.54 13.94
CA THR A 11 -23.27 0.17 13.84
C THR A 11 -22.72 -0.59 12.63
N GLU A 12 -22.71 -1.92 12.74
CA GLU A 12 -22.40 -2.83 11.63
C GLU A 12 -23.34 -2.62 10.43
N GLU A 13 -24.64 -2.48 10.69
CA GLU A 13 -25.63 -2.18 9.64
C GLU A 13 -25.32 -0.88 8.89
N GLY A 14 -24.87 0.16 9.60
CA GLY A 14 -24.44 1.42 9.00
C GLY A 14 -23.27 1.24 8.04
N ALA A 15 -22.26 0.45 8.44
CA ALA A 15 -21.11 0.14 7.59
C ALA A 15 -21.50 -0.64 6.32
N TYR A 16 -22.41 -1.63 6.42
CA TYR A 16 -22.92 -2.36 5.26
C TYR A 16 -23.75 -1.46 4.32
N LYS A 17 -24.60 -0.58 4.86
CA LYS A 17 -25.30 0.42 4.05
C LYS A 17 -24.32 1.39 3.37
N GLY A 18 -23.24 1.76 4.06
CA GLY A 18 -22.15 2.55 3.49
C GLY A 18 -21.49 1.84 2.30
N SER A 19 -21.15 0.56 2.45
CA SER A 19 -20.61 -0.27 1.36
C SER A 19 -21.56 -0.29 0.16
N GLN A 20 -22.86 -0.52 0.40
CA GLN A 20 -23.85 -0.52 -0.67
C GLN A 20 -23.95 0.85 -1.36
N ALA A 21 -23.95 1.94 -0.60
CA ALA A 21 -23.96 3.29 -1.15
C ALA A 21 -22.71 3.60 -1.99
N LEU A 22 -21.54 3.05 -1.60
CA LEU A 22 -20.30 3.18 -2.34
C LEU A 22 -20.33 2.39 -3.66
N LYS A 23 -20.91 1.19 -3.66
CA LYS A 23 -21.18 0.41 -4.87
C LYS A 23 -22.15 1.12 -5.82
N ASP A 24 -23.16 1.79 -5.29
CA ASP A 24 -24.06 2.61 -6.11
C ASP A 24 -23.30 3.78 -6.75
N LEU A 25 -22.48 4.51 -5.99
CA LEU A 25 -21.62 5.58 -6.54
C LEU A 25 -20.62 5.07 -7.58
N HIS A 26 -20.13 3.82 -7.42
CA HIS A 26 -19.34 3.14 -8.42
C HIS A 26 -20.16 2.90 -9.69
N ARG A 27 -21.33 2.27 -9.58
CA ARG A 27 -22.19 1.99 -10.74
C ARG A 27 -22.57 3.28 -11.49
N ASP A 28 -22.84 4.36 -10.75
CA ASP A 28 -23.27 5.63 -11.31
C ASP A 28 -22.10 6.45 -11.92
N GLY A 29 -20.85 5.97 -11.73
CA GLY A 29 -19.63 6.59 -12.27
C GLY A 29 -19.19 7.86 -11.54
N ASP A 30 -19.73 8.12 -10.35
CA ASP A 30 -19.28 9.21 -9.48
C ASP A 30 -17.91 8.87 -8.87
N VAL A 31 -17.74 7.61 -8.48
CA VAL A 31 -16.54 7.07 -7.85
C VAL A 31 -16.11 5.82 -8.63
N SER A 32 -14.83 5.46 -8.61
CA SER A 32 -14.37 4.12 -9.00
C SER A 32 -13.91 3.42 -7.74
N LEU A 33 -14.77 2.58 -7.18
CA LEU A 33 -14.43 1.66 -6.09
C LEU A 33 -13.56 0.53 -6.64
N TYR A 34 -12.38 0.32 -6.03
CA TYR A 34 -11.45 -0.75 -6.41
C TYR A 34 -11.45 -1.91 -5.44
N ALA A 35 -11.48 -1.60 -4.15
CA ALA A 35 -11.58 -2.61 -3.11
C ALA A 35 -12.31 -2.05 -1.88
N GLU A 36 -13.03 -2.89 -1.15
CA GLU A 36 -13.58 -2.56 0.17
C GLU A 36 -13.51 -3.69 1.21
N ALA A 37 -13.48 -3.28 2.47
CA ALA A 37 -13.56 -4.15 3.63
C ALA A 37 -14.29 -3.44 4.77
N ILE A 38 -14.92 -4.22 5.64
CA ILE A 38 -15.52 -3.74 6.88
C ILE A 38 -14.74 -4.30 8.05
N ILE A 39 -14.30 -3.43 8.95
CA ILE A 39 -13.67 -3.78 10.22
C ILE A 39 -14.59 -3.39 11.38
N GLU A 40 -14.55 -4.15 12.47
CA GLU A 40 -15.30 -3.90 13.69
C GLU A 40 -14.34 -3.83 14.87
N LYS A 41 -14.58 -2.91 15.82
CA LYS A 41 -13.97 -2.98 17.15
C LYS A 41 -14.94 -3.65 18.11
N ASN A 42 -14.61 -4.86 18.51
CA ASN A 42 -15.47 -5.67 19.36
C ASN A 42 -15.48 -5.17 20.82
N ASN A 43 -16.30 -5.82 21.65
CA ASN A 43 -16.44 -5.50 23.08
C ASN A 43 -15.16 -5.67 23.90
N ASP A 44 -14.20 -6.46 23.42
CA ASP A 44 -12.88 -6.63 24.03
C ASP A 44 -11.88 -5.55 23.60
N GLY A 45 -12.32 -4.56 22.80
CA GLY A 45 -11.48 -3.50 22.25
C GLY A 45 -10.60 -3.94 21.09
N LYS A 46 -10.73 -5.18 20.61
CA LYS A 46 -9.95 -5.72 19.48
C LYS A 46 -10.62 -5.37 18.15
N VAL A 47 -9.80 -5.05 17.15
CA VAL A 47 -10.28 -4.81 15.79
C VAL A 47 -10.14 -6.08 14.96
N ALA A 48 -11.18 -6.43 14.22
CA ALA A 48 -11.20 -7.60 13.34
C ALA A 48 -11.87 -7.25 12.00
N VAL A 49 -11.46 -7.95 10.93
CA VAL A 49 -12.11 -7.86 9.62
C VAL A 49 -13.40 -8.68 9.66
N LYS A 50 -14.52 -8.04 9.34
CA LYS A 50 -15.86 -8.66 9.24
C LYS A 50 -16.17 -9.13 7.84
N SER A 51 -15.74 -8.37 6.84
CA SER A 51 -15.93 -8.67 5.44
C SER A 51 -14.83 -8.03 4.62
N ALA A 52 -14.37 -8.71 3.58
CA ALA A 52 -13.54 -8.18 2.52
C ALA A 52 -14.20 -8.60 1.21
N ALA A 53 -14.47 -7.65 0.32
CA ALA A 53 -15.21 -7.94 -0.92
C ALA A 53 -14.29 -8.33 -2.07
N ASP A 54 -13.02 -7.89 -2.03
CA ASP A 54 -12.13 -7.94 -3.18
C ASP A 54 -10.82 -8.67 -2.83
N GLU A 55 -10.59 -9.80 -3.50
CA GLU A 55 -9.34 -10.58 -3.41
C GLU A 55 -8.45 -10.33 -4.63
N GLY A 56 -7.17 -10.68 -4.54
CA GLY A 56 -6.22 -10.52 -5.64
C GLY A 56 -5.64 -9.10 -5.75
N PRO A 57 -5.21 -8.67 -6.96
CA PRO A 57 -4.42 -7.44 -7.12
C PRO A 57 -5.12 -6.16 -6.65
N LEU A 58 -6.45 -6.06 -6.78
CA LEU A 58 -7.23 -4.92 -6.30
C LEU A 58 -7.28 -4.84 -4.77
N GLY A 59 -7.34 -5.99 -4.11
CA GLY A 59 -7.46 -6.09 -2.66
C GLY A 59 -6.13 -5.95 -1.91
N ALA A 60 -4.98 -6.13 -2.57
CA ALA A 60 -3.68 -6.19 -1.90
C ALA A 60 -3.36 -4.92 -1.08
N ALA A 61 -3.54 -3.74 -1.67
CA ALA A 61 -3.27 -2.47 -1.00
C ALA A 61 -4.23 -2.23 0.17
N LEU A 62 -5.50 -2.60 0.02
CA LEU A 62 -6.50 -2.52 1.07
C LEU A 62 -6.23 -3.54 2.20
N GLY A 63 -5.75 -4.74 1.86
CA GLY A 63 -5.34 -5.79 2.79
C GLY A 63 -4.20 -5.34 3.69
N LEU A 64 -3.21 -4.63 3.14
CA LEU A 64 -2.13 -4.02 3.94
C LEU A 64 -2.67 -2.94 4.88
N LEU A 65 -3.55 -2.05 4.40
CA LEU A 65 -4.15 -1.01 5.25
C LEU A 65 -5.03 -1.61 6.36
N THR A 66 -5.91 -2.53 6.03
CA THR A 66 -6.82 -3.16 7.00
C THR A 66 -6.05 -4.06 7.98
N GLY A 67 -5.09 -4.83 7.51
CA GLY A 67 -4.22 -5.67 8.33
C GLY A 67 -3.35 -4.85 9.29
N SER A 68 -2.82 -3.71 8.83
CA SER A 68 -2.07 -2.79 9.70
C SER A 68 -2.96 -2.11 10.74
N MET A 69 -4.19 -1.72 10.39
CA MET A 69 -5.17 -1.23 11.36
C MET A 69 -5.48 -2.31 12.41
N VAL A 70 -5.77 -3.54 12.00
CA VAL A 70 -5.99 -4.67 12.92
C VAL A 70 -4.78 -4.88 13.84
N GLY A 71 -3.56 -4.91 13.28
CA GLY A 71 -2.33 -5.08 14.02
C GLY A 71 -2.07 -3.95 15.02
N ALA A 72 -2.27 -2.69 14.60
CA ALA A 72 -2.09 -1.51 15.44
C ALA A 72 -3.06 -1.50 16.64
N PHE A 73 -4.31 -1.94 16.43
CA PHE A 73 -5.35 -1.94 17.47
C PHE A 73 -5.38 -3.21 18.33
N ALA A 74 -4.61 -4.24 17.99
CA ALA A 74 -4.47 -5.43 18.83
C ALA A 74 -3.78 -5.15 20.19
N GLY A 75 -3.13 -3.99 20.33
CA GLY A 75 -2.55 -3.49 21.57
C GLY A 75 -1.39 -4.32 22.13
N PRO A 76 -0.70 -3.85 23.19
CA PRO A 76 0.44 -4.55 23.79
C PRO A 76 0.08 -5.88 24.46
N VAL A 77 -1.19 -6.32 24.53
CA VAL A 77 -1.55 -7.63 25.09
C VAL A 77 -1.08 -8.79 24.19
N GLY A 78 -0.83 -8.53 22.89
CA GLY A 78 -0.08 -9.43 22.01
C GLY A 78 1.44 -9.37 22.18
N LEU A 79 1.97 -8.39 22.93
CA LEU A 79 3.39 -8.10 23.16
C LEU A 79 3.80 -8.23 24.64
N LEU A 80 2.91 -8.66 25.53
CA LEU A 80 3.23 -8.88 26.95
C LEU A 80 4.16 -10.08 27.20
N ALA A 81 4.54 -10.80 26.14
CA ALA A 81 5.73 -11.65 26.14
C ALA A 81 7.02 -10.83 25.88
N GLY A 82 7.25 -9.79 26.68
CA GLY A 82 8.60 -9.28 26.99
C GLY A 82 9.25 -8.27 26.03
N ALA A 83 8.73 -7.05 25.90
CA ALA A 83 9.49 -5.98 25.25
C ALA A 83 9.44 -4.63 25.98
N SER A 84 10.63 -4.06 26.17
CA SER A 84 10.91 -2.73 26.71
C SER A 84 10.56 -1.63 25.68
N VAL A 85 10.53 -0.38 26.15
CA VAL A 85 10.16 0.88 25.45
C VAL A 85 10.70 1.06 24.01
N GLY A 86 11.71 0.30 23.58
CA GLY A 86 12.20 0.30 22.20
C GLY A 86 11.24 -0.30 21.14
N THR A 87 10.29 -1.16 21.52
CA THR A 87 9.40 -1.80 20.54
C THR A 87 8.25 -0.93 20.05
N LEU A 88 7.76 0.03 20.86
CA LEU A 88 6.70 0.92 20.39
C LEU A 88 7.20 1.84 19.25
N SER A 89 8.41 2.40 19.36
CA SER A 89 8.99 3.16 18.25
C SER A 89 9.35 2.27 17.05
N GLY A 90 9.81 1.04 17.30
CA GLY A 90 10.09 0.05 16.25
C GLY A 90 8.86 -0.33 15.42
N LEU A 91 7.71 -0.55 16.06
CA LEU A 91 6.45 -0.90 15.36
C LEU A 91 5.92 0.23 14.50
N TRP A 92 6.06 1.49 14.95
CA TRP A 92 5.66 2.65 14.16
C TRP A 92 6.60 2.89 12.97
N TYR A 93 7.92 2.65 13.17
CA TYR A 93 8.91 2.68 12.10
C TYR A 93 8.68 1.55 11.08
N ASP A 94 8.42 0.33 11.53
CA ASP A 94 8.12 -0.82 10.66
C ASP A 94 6.81 -0.60 9.89
N MET A 95 5.81 0.03 10.51
CA MET A 95 4.54 0.35 9.85
C MET A 95 4.69 1.46 8.80
N TRP A 96 5.53 2.46 9.08
CA TRP A 96 5.93 3.46 8.08
C TRP A 96 6.68 2.82 6.90
N ASN A 97 7.62 1.91 7.18
CA ASN A 97 8.33 1.11 6.18
C ASN A 97 7.38 0.22 5.36
N ALA A 98 6.28 -0.26 5.95
CA ALA A 98 5.23 -1.02 5.27
C ALA A 98 4.24 -0.13 4.47
N GLY A 99 4.53 1.17 4.32
CA GLY A 99 3.70 2.11 3.55
C GLY A 99 2.44 2.59 4.28
N VAL A 100 2.32 2.31 5.57
CA VAL A 100 1.16 2.65 6.39
C VAL A 100 1.47 3.89 7.22
N ASP A 101 0.71 4.95 6.96
CA ASP A 101 0.72 6.19 7.74
C ASP A 101 0.11 5.94 9.13
N GLY A 102 0.97 5.87 10.15
CA GLY A 102 0.60 5.65 11.54
C GLY A 102 -0.31 6.75 12.11
N ASP A 103 -0.19 7.99 11.63
CA ASP A 103 -1.05 9.11 12.06
C ASP A 103 -2.47 8.95 11.49
N PHE A 104 -2.58 8.47 10.24
CA PHE A 104 -3.89 8.13 9.68
C PHE A 104 -4.56 6.98 10.44
N VAL A 105 -3.85 5.88 10.70
CA VAL A 105 -4.38 4.74 11.45
C VAL A 105 -4.83 5.18 12.84
N SER A 106 -4.02 5.96 13.54
CA SER A 106 -4.34 6.44 14.90
C SER A 106 -5.60 7.32 14.94
N ARG A 107 -5.73 8.28 14.00
CA ARG A 107 -6.92 9.14 13.91
C ARG A 107 -8.21 8.36 13.67
N VAL A 108 -8.15 7.31 12.84
CA VAL A 108 -9.30 6.42 12.65
C VAL A 108 -9.57 5.61 13.91
N GLY A 109 -8.52 5.11 14.58
CA GLY A 109 -8.62 4.34 15.81
C GLY A 109 -9.24 5.08 16.99
N GLU A 110 -9.00 6.39 17.09
CA GLU A 110 -9.64 7.27 18.09
C GLU A 110 -11.16 7.35 17.92
N LYS A 111 -11.66 7.08 16.70
CA LYS A 111 -13.07 7.24 16.33
C LYS A 111 -13.80 5.91 16.23
N LEU A 112 -13.05 4.85 15.94
CA LEU A 112 -13.50 3.47 16.00
C LEU A 112 -13.53 3.02 17.47
N GLU A 113 -14.55 3.45 18.19
CA GLU A 113 -14.86 3.04 19.56
C GLU A 113 -15.42 1.61 19.60
N VAL A 114 -15.49 1.02 20.80
CA VAL A 114 -16.07 -0.32 20.99
C VAL A 114 -17.51 -0.35 20.48
N GLY A 115 -17.83 -1.39 19.71
CA GLY A 115 -19.13 -1.60 19.07
C GLY A 115 -19.31 -0.89 17.73
N LYS A 116 -18.36 -0.05 17.32
CA LYS A 116 -18.39 0.65 16.03
C LYS A 116 -17.74 -0.16 14.93
N CYS A 117 -18.16 0.13 13.70
CA CYS A 117 -17.61 -0.48 12.49
C CYS A 117 -17.04 0.60 11.56
N ALA A 118 -16.04 0.25 10.77
CA ALA A 118 -15.53 1.11 9.72
C ALA A 118 -15.52 0.40 8.37
N LEU A 119 -16.05 1.10 7.36
CA LEU A 119 -15.85 0.76 5.96
C LEU A 119 -14.51 1.34 5.53
N VAL A 120 -13.59 0.48 5.12
CA VAL A 120 -12.29 0.84 4.54
C VAL A 120 -12.37 0.55 3.05
N ALA A 121 -12.07 1.53 2.21
CA ALA A 121 -12.16 1.36 0.76
C ALA A 121 -11.01 2.06 0.06
N GLU A 122 -10.56 1.48 -1.05
CA GLU A 122 -9.74 2.18 -2.03
C GLU A 122 -10.62 2.69 -3.17
N VAL A 123 -10.57 4.00 -3.42
CA VAL A 123 -11.42 4.64 -4.41
C VAL A 123 -10.66 5.64 -5.27
N ASN A 124 -11.17 5.91 -6.47
CA ASN A 124 -10.83 7.09 -7.26
C ASN A 124 -12.08 7.98 -7.37
N GLU A 125 -11.98 9.21 -6.89
CA GLU A 125 -13.06 10.21 -6.88
C GLU A 125 -12.51 11.54 -7.40
N ASP A 126 -13.22 12.16 -8.36
CA ASP A 126 -12.86 13.51 -8.82
C ASP A 126 -13.45 14.58 -7.88
N TRP A 127 -14.55 14.25 -7.21
CA TRP A 127 -15.29 15.14 -6.33
C TRP A 127 -15.74 14.37 -5.07
N GLN A 128 -15.55 14.96 -3.89
CA GLN A 128 -15.73 14.27 -2.59
C GLN A 128 -17.17 14.31 -2.05
N THR A 129 -17.93 15.37 -2.35
CA THR A 129 -19.31 15.58 -1.88
C THR A 129 -20.27 14.41 -2.13
N PRO A 130 -20.34 13.74 -3.29
CA PRO A 130 -21.24 12.59 -3.45
C PRO A 130 -20.99 11.50 -2.41
N LEU A 131 -19.73 11.15 -2.18
CA LEU A 131 -19.36 10.16 -1.17
C LEU A 131 -19.65 10.70 0.24
N ASP A 132 -19.21 11.92 0.55
CA ASP A 132 -19.37 12.51 1.88
C ASP A 132 -20.82 12.65 2.30
N SER A 133 -21.68 13.15 1.40
CA SER A 133 -23.10 13.29 1.67
C SER A 133 -23.73 11.93 1.96
N ARG A 134 -23.44 10.91 1.15
CA ARG A 134 -24.01 9.57 1.32
C ARG A 134 -23.55 8.91 2.61
N MET A 135 -22.26 9.02 2.95
CA MET A 135 -21.74 8.48 4.22
C MET A 135 -22.35 9.24 5.40
N LYS A 136 -22.42 10.57 5.34
CA LYS A 136 -22.99 11.41 6.41
C LYS A 136 -24.48 11.13 6.65
N ASP A 137 -25.27 10.97 5.59
CA ASP A 137 -26.70 10.63 5.69
C ASP A 137 -26.92 9.28 6.39
N LEU A 138 -25.93 8.39 6.33
CA LEU A 138 -25.91 7.10 7.02
C LEU A 138 -25.26 7.16 8.42
N GLY A 139 -24.90 8.34 8.91
CA GLY A 139 -24.23 8.54 10.21
C GLY A 139 -22.72 8.25 10.18
N GLY A 140 -22.12 8.11 9.00
CA GLY A 140 -20.71 7.83 8.81
C GLY A 140 -19.81 9.07 8.93
N GLN A 141 -18.66 8.92 9.57
CA GLN A 141 -17.59 9.93 9.61
C GLN A 141 -16.45 9.52 8.67
N VAL A 142 -16.16 10.34 7.67
CA VAL A 142 -15.23 10.00 6.58
C VAL A 142 -13.83 10.57 6.83
N TYR A 143 -12.84 9.69 6.74
CA TYR A 143 -11.40 9.99 6.80
C TYR A 143 -10.77 9.60 5.48
N ARG A 144 -9.83 10.41 5.00
CA ARG A 144 -9.16 10.19 3.71
C ARG A 144 -7.66 10.34 3.81
N ARG A 145 -6.96 9.54 3.02
CA ARG A 145 -5.56 9.78 2.66
C ARG A 145 -5.32 9.42 1.21
N TRP A 146 -4.35 10.09 0.61
CA TRP A 146 -3.81 9.64 -0.66
C TRP A 146 -3.13 8.28 -0.47
N ARG A 147 -3.27 7.41 -1.48
CA ARG A 147 -2.42 6.23 -1.58
C ARG A 147 -1.02 6.70 -1.95
N ILE A 148 -0.07 6.52 -1.04
CA ILE A 148 1.34 6.85 -1.24
C ILE A 148 2.08 5.52 -1.26
N ASP A 149 2.76 5.21 -2.35
CA ASP A 149 3.66 4.06 -2.45
C ASP A 149 5.04 4.49 -1.92
N VAL A 150 5.22 4.43 -0.60
CA VAL A 150 6.45 4.86 0.09
C VAL A 150 7.64 3.94 -0.22
N GLU A 151 7.35 2.71 -0.67
CA GLU A 151 8.35 1.66 -0.89
C GLU A 151 9.26 1.91 -2.09
N ASP A 152 8.81 2.65 -3.11
CA ASP A 152 9.57 2.85 -4.36
C ASP A 152 10.86 3.66 -4.08
N GLU A 153 10.76 4.74 -3.30
CA GLU A 153 11.92 5.54 -2.94
C GLU A 153 12.88 4.81 -2.00
N GLN A 154 12.37 3.95 -1.12
CA GLN A 154 13.20 3.21 -0.18
C GLN A 154 13.99 2.11 -0.88
N ILE A 155 13.34 1.36 -1.77
CA ILE A 155 14.01 0.34 -2.59
C ILE A 155 15.13 0.99 -3.44
N GLU A 156 14.87 2.15 -4.04
CA GLU A 156 15.91 2.89 -4.78
C GLU A 156 17.09 3.32 -3.89
N ARG A 157 16.81 3.82 -2.68
CA ARG A 157 17.85 4.21 -1.71
C ARG A 157 18.69 3.01 -1.27
N ASP A 158 18.04 1.90 -0.94
CA ASP A 158 18.70 0.67 -0.50
C ASP A 158 19.58 0.10 -1.62
N ILE A 159 19.06 0.04 -2.86
CA ILE A 159 19.83 -0.37 -4.05
C ILE A 159 21.06 0.54 -4.22
N ALA A 160 20.88 1.86 -4.13
CA ALA A 160 21.98 2.80 -4.30
C ALA A 160 23.04 2.67 -3.20
N ALA A 161 22.63 2.43 -1.95
CA ALA A 161 23.52 2.22 -0.82
C ALA A 161 24.32 0.91 -0.98
N THR A 162 23.66 -0.21 -1.23
CA THR A 162 24.32 -1.51 -1.41
C THR A 162 25.21 -1.52 -2.66
N LYS A 163 24.83 -0.82 -3.75
CA LYS A 163 25.69 -0.67 -4.93
C LYS A 163 27.01 0.04 -4.61
N ARG A 164 27.00 1.05 -3.73
CA ARG A 164 28.23 1.74 -3.27
C ARG A 164 29.09 0.80 -2.44
N GLU A 165 28.48 0.06 -1.52
CA GLU A 165 29.18 -0.94 -0.70
C GLU A 165 29.85 -2.01 -1.57
N VAL A 166 29.16 -2.52 -2.60
CA VAL A 166 29.75 -3.47 -3.56
C VAL A 166 30.95 -2.86 -4.29
N ALA A 167 30.89 -1.59 -4.68
CA ALA A 167 32.00 -0.92 -5.35
C ALA A 167 33.22 -0.76 -4.41
N GLU A 168 32.99 -0.32 -3.17
CA GLU A 168 34.02 -0.17 -2.14
C GLU A 168 34.69 -1.52 -1.82
N LEU A 169 33.90 -2.58 -1.64
CA LEU A 169 34.41 -3.93 -1.37
C LEU A 169 35.16 -4.52 -2.58
N LYS A 170 34.78 -4.16 -3.82
CA LYS A 170 35.54 -4.54 -5.03
C LYS A 170 36.90 -3.85 -5.09
N ASP A 171 36.99 -2.60 -4.66
CA ASP A 171 38.26 -1.89 -4.61
C ASP A 171 39.13 -2.41 -3.45
N GLU A 172 38.56 -2.65 -2.27
CA GLU A 172 39.25 -3.30 -1.14
C GLU A 172 39.75 -4.71 -1.53
N TRP A 173 38.99 -5.46 -2.33
CA TRP A 173 39.40 -6.76 -2.85
C TRP A 173 40.65 -6.71 -3.72
N LYS A 174 40.83 -5.64 -4.51
CA LYS A 174 42.01 -5.45 -5.36
C LYS A 174 43.27 -5.17 -4.54
N GLU A 175 43.12 -4.52 -3.39
CA GLU A 175 44.21 -4.17 -2.48
C GLU A 175 44.43 -5.20 -1.36
N ALA A 176 43.51 -6.16 -1.19
CA ALA A 176 43.55 -7.16 -0.13
C ALA A 176 44.75 -8.11 -0.24
N THR A 177 45.36 -8.40 0.91
CA THR A 177 46.43 -9.41 1.05
C THR A 177 45.83 -10.81 1.17
N ASP A 178 46.64 -11.86 0.99
CA ASP A 178 46.16 -13.25 1.05
C ASP A 178 45.44 -13.60 2.38
N GLU A 179 45.78 -12.94 3.49
CA GLU A 179 45.12 -13.12 4.79
C GLU A 179 43.74 -12.44 4.87
N THR A 180 43.58 -11.25 4.30
CA THR A 180 42.30 -10.49 4.37
C THR A 180 41.37 -10.79 3.20
N LYS A 181 41.92 -11.29 2.09
CA LYS A 181 41.20 -11.62 0.86
C LYS A 181 39.99 -12.49 1.17
N ALA A 182 40.13 -13.61 1.88
CA ALA A 182 38.98 -14.46 2.19
C ALA A 182 37.81 -13.72 2.89
N SER A 183 38.10 -12.78 3.79
CA SER A 183 37.07 -11.99 4.49
C SER A 183 36.42 -10.93 3.58
N VAL A 184 37.22 -10.25 2.75
CA VAL A 184 36.70 -9.27 1.78
C VAL A 184 35.84 -9.98 0.73
N LYS A 185 36.19 -11.23 0.34
CA LYS A 185 35.36 -12.03 -0.57
C LYS A 185 33.98 -12.24 0.00
N ALA A 186 33.93 -12.71 1.24
CA ALA A 186 32.69 -13.08 1.90
C ALA A 186 31.76 -11.87 2.04
N LYS A 187 32.31 -10.69 2.34
CA LYS A 187 31.54 -9.43 2.36
C LYS A 187 31.05 -9.03 0.98
N LEU A 188 31.90 -9.13 -0.04
CA LEU A 188 31.53 -8.82 -1.42
C LEU A 188 30.41 -9.74 -1.92
N ASP A 189 30.54 -11.05 -1.70
CA ASP A 189 29.54 -12.05 -2.06
C ASP A 189 28.20 -11.75 -1.35
N ALA A 190 28.24 -11.47 -0.02
CA ALA A 190 27.04 -11.10 0.74
C ALA A 190 26.38 -9.79 0.27
N ALA A 191 27.17 -8.78 -0.09
CA ALA A 191 26.66 -7.52 -0.62
C ALA A 191 26.06 -7.70 -2.02
N GLN A 192 26.64 -8.56 -2.86
CA GLN A 192 26.09 -8.92 -4.17
C GLN A 192 24.79 -9.73 -4.05
N ASP A 193 24.70 -10.65 -3.09
CA ASP A 193 23.47 -11.40 -2.78
C ASP A 193 22.37 -10.45 -2.28
N SER A 194 22.72 -9.52 -1.39
CA SER A 194 21.79 -8.49 -0.90
C SER A 194 21.28 -7.62 -2.05
N LEU A 195 22.18 -7.14 -2.92
CA LEU A 195 21.83 -6.35 -4.09
C LEU A 195 20.91 -7.11 -5.07
N SER A 196 21.16 -8.41 -5.25
CA SER A 196 20.32 -9.28 -6.10
C SER A 196 18.92 -9.47 -5.49
N SER A 197 18.84 -9.67 -4.17
CA SER A 197 17.56 -9.77 -3.45
C SER A 197 16.74 -8.48 -3.51
N LEU A 198 17.41 -7.32 -3.46
CA LEU A 198 16.77 -6.01 -3.65
C LEU A 198 16.27 -5.84 -5.09
N GLY A 199 17.03 -6.32 -6.08
CA GLY A 199 16.60 -6.37 -7.49
C GLY A 199 15.38 -7.27 -7.71
N ASP A 200 15.33 -8.43 -7.07
CA ASP A 200 14.17 -9.33 -7.10
C ASP A 200 12.94 -8.65 -6.45
N LYS A 201 13.14 -7.97 -5.31
CA LYS A 201 12.07 -7.21 -4.64
C LYS A 201 11.52 -6.10 -5.54
N ALA A 202 12.39 -5.34 -6.21
CA ALA A 202 12.00 -4.31 -7.16
C ALA A 202 11.22 -4.89 -8.35
N THR A 203 11.66 -6.05 -8.88
CA THR A 203 11.00 -6.73 -10.00
C THR A 203 9.62 -7.24 -9.60
N ARG A 204 9.49 -7.85 -8.42
CA ARG A 204 8.19 -8.29 -7.88
C ARG A 204 7.26 -7.10 -7.70
N LYS A 205 7.73 -6.01 -7.09
CA LYS A 205 6.95 -4.77 -6.92
C LYS A 205 6.44 -4.21 -8.25
N LEU A 206 7.29 -4.20 -9.28
CA LEU A 206 6.88 -3.79 -10.62
C LEU A 206 5.77 -4.69 -11.19
N SER A 207 5.89 -6.01 -11.01
CA SER A 207 4.87 -6.97 -11.44
C SER A 207 3.55 -6.76 -10.70
N ASP A 208 3.61 -6.59 -9.38
CA ASP A 208 2.42 -6.39 -8.54
C ASP A 208 1.72 -5.07 -8.91
N MET A 209 2.48 -4.00 -9.10
CA MET A 209 1.97 -2.70 -9.53
C MET A 209 1.30 -2.75 -10.90
N LYS A 210 1.86 -3.52 -11.85
CA LYS A 210 1.25 -3.75 -13.16
C LYS A 210 -0.07 -4.50 -13.02
N ALA A 211 -0.06 -5.65 -12.32
CA ALA A 211 -1.26 -6.47 -12.14
C ALA A 211 -2.39 -5.68 -11.44
N GLU A 212 -2.05 -4.89 -10.43
CA GLU A 212 -2.99 -4.02 -9.74
C GLU A 212 -3.55 -2.94 -10.67
N THR A 213 -2.69 -2.26 -11.44
CA THR A 213 -3.13 -1.17 -12.33
C THR A 213 -3.99 -1.70 -13.47
N GLU A 214 -3.62 -2.85 -14.06
CA GLU A 214 -4.42 -3.54 -15.07
C GLU A 214 -5.80 -3.92 -14.53
N ALA A 215 -5.87 -4.43 -13.29
CA ALA A 215 -7.14 -4.74 -12.66
C ALA A 215 -7.99 -3.47 -12.42
N LYS A 216 -7.38 -2.35 -12.02
CA LYS A 216 -8.09 -1.06 -11.86
C LYS A 216 -8.59 -0.52 -13.18
N ILE A 217 -7.80 -0.66 -14.24
CA ILE A 217 -8.21 -0.32 -15.61
C ILE A 217 -9.41 -1.17 -16.01
N GLY A 218 -9.35 -2.48 -15.80
CA GLY A 218 -10.47 -3.39 -16.09
C GLY A 218 -11.76 -2.98 -15.36
N ALA A 219 -11.68 -2.63 -14.07
CA ALA A 219 -12.82 -2.14 -13.31
C ALA A 219 -13.40 -0.84 -13.90
N ILE A 220 -12.56 0.10 -14.33
CA ILE A 220 -13.03 1.33 -14.99
C ILE A 220 -13.64 1.02 -16.36
N GLU A 221 -13.05 0.11 -17.13
CA GLU A 221 -13.60 -0.30 -18.43
C GLU A 221 -14.98 -0.95 -18.28
N ASP A 222 -15.19 -1.74 -17.23
CA ASP A 222 -16.50 -2.28 -16.89
C ASP A 222 -17.51 -1.19 -16.50
N GLN A 223 -17.08 -0.15 -15.76
CA GLN A 223 -17.91 1.03 -15.53
C GLN A 223 -18.26 1.75 -16.84
N ILE A 224 -17.29 1.94 -17.75
CA ILE A 224 -17.49 2.63 -19.03
C ILE A 224 -18.55 1.92 -19.89
N LYS A 225 -18.65 0.59 -19.84
CA LYS A 225 -19.66 -0.19 -20.60
C LYS A 225 -21.09 0.19 -20.23
N THR A 226 -21.33 0.57 -18.98
CA THR A 226 -22.67 0.85 -18.44
C THR A 226 -22.92 2.34 -18.16
N ALA A 227 -21.88 3.16 -18.17
CA ALA A 227 -21.95 4.58 -17.89
C ALA A 227 -22.69 5.40 -18.97
N SER A 228 -23.31 6.51 -18.56
CA SER A 228 -23.86 7.51 -19.48
C SER A 228 -22.75 8.24 -20.25
N ALA A 229 -23.08 8.85 -21.40
CA ALA A 229 -22.10 9.55 -22.24
C ALA A 229 -21.31 10.64 -21.49
N GLU A 230 -21.96 11.38 -20.59
CA GLU A 230 -21.31 12.40 -19.75
C GLU A 230 -20.29 11.79 -18.78
N ARG A 231 -20.58 10.60 -18.24
CA ARG A 231 -19.72 9.90 -17.28
C ARG A 231 -18.57 9.14 -17.94
N LYS A 232 -18.77 8.64 -19.17
CA LYS A 232 -17.73 7.95 -19.95
C LYS A 232 -16.47 8.79 -20.09
N GLY A 233 -16.59 10.07 -20.45
CA GLY A 233 -15.41 10.93 -20.61
C GLY A 233 -14.57 11.07 -19.33
N LYS A 234 -15.21 11.12 -18.15
CA LYS A 234 -14.49 11.15 -16.86
C LYS A 234 -13.80 9.82 -16.57
N LEU A 235 -14.48 8.71 -16.81
CA LEU A 235 -13.93 7.37 -16.60
C LEU A 235 -12.77 7.07 -17.57
N GLU A 236 -12.88 7.48 -18.83
CA GLU A 236 -11.80 7.39 -19.82
C GLU A 236 -10.58 8.20 -19.37
N ALA A 237 -10.77 9.44 -18.91
CA ALA A 237 -9.68 10.24 -18.36
C ALA A 237 -9.02 9.57 -17.14
N ARG A 238 -9.79 8.93 -16.25
CA ARG A 238 -9.24 8.16 -15.10
C ARG A 238 -8.42 6.95 -15.57
N ARG A 239 -8.91 6.20 -16.55
CA ARG A 239 -8.20 5.06 -17.16
C ARG A 239 -6.87 5.53 -17.77
N ASP A 240 -6.91 6.61 -18.54
CA ASP A 240 -5.74 7.11 -19.26
C ASP A 240 -4.68 7.64 -18.28
N ALA A 241 -5.09 8.29 -17.20
CA ALA A 241 -4.19 8.70 -16.12
C ALA A 241 -3.51 7.51 -15.41
N LEU A 242 -4.21 6.39 -15.22
CA LEU A 242 -3.61 5.16 -14.67
C LEU A 242 -2.58 4.54 -15.63
N ASN A 243 -2.89 4.50 -16.93
CA ASN A 243 -1.94 4.05 -17.96
C ASN A 243 -0.67 4.91 -17.98
N GLU A 244 -0.82 6.23 -17.90
CA GLU A 244 0.31 7.15 -17.91
C GLU A 244 1.19 6.98 -16.66
N ASP A 245 0.59 6.84 -15.47
CA ASP A 245 1.31 6.58 -14.22
C ASP A 245 2.06 5.24 -14.27
N LEU A 246 1.42 4.18 -14.75
CA LEU A 246 2.05 2.87 -14.91
C LEU A 246 3.24 2.91 -15.86
N ALA A 247 3.12 3.63 -16.98
CA ALA A 247 4.20 3.78 -17.94
C ALA A 247 5.41 4.50 -17.31
N LYS A 248 5.16 5.61 -16.58
CA LYS A 248 6.22 6.37 -15.88
C LYS A 248 6.93 5.52 -14.84
N ARG A 249 6.19 4.84 -13.98
CA ARG A 249 6.77 4.01 -12.91
C ARG A 249 7.49 2.78 -13.45
N SER A 250 6.92 2.15 -14.49
CA SER A 250 7.56 1.01 -15.16
C SER A 250 8.91 1.40 -15.78
N GLU A 251 9.01 2.59 -16.35
CA GLU A 251 10.27 3.09 -16.90
C GLU A 251 11.30 3.37 -15.80
N LYS A 252 10.89 4.02 -14.70
CA LYS A 252 11.77 4.29 -13.55
C LYS A 252 12.34 3.01 -12.95
N LEU A 253 11.49 1.99 -12.73
CA LEU A 253 11.91 0.71 -12.16
C LEU A 253 12.79 -0.11 -13.13
N LYS A 254 12.56 -0.03 -14.44
CA LYS A 254 13.48 -0.63 -15.44
C LYS A 254 14.87 -0.01 -15.38
N GLN A 255 14.95 1.33 -15.26
CA GLN A 255 16.23 2.04 -15.13
C GLN A 255 16.96 1.63 -13.84
N ALA A 256 16.24 1.52 -12.72
CA ALA A 256 16.81 1.00 -11.47
C ALA A 256 17.36 -0.44 -11.64
N GLY A 257 16.63 -1.31 -12.34
CA GLY A 257 17.07 -2.68 -12.63
C GLY A 257 18.32 -2.78 -13.51
N GLN A 258 18.45 -1.91 -14.52
CA GLN A 258 19.67 -1.84 -15.35
C GLN A 258 20.89 -1.45 -14.51
N LEU A 259 20.73 -0.46 -13.62
CA LEU A 259 21.81 -0.02 -12.73
C LEU A 259 22.26 -1.12 -11.76
N ILE A 260 21.36 -2.01 -11.33
CA ILE A 260 21.69 -3.21 -10.55
C ILE A 260 22.52 -4.18 -11.38
N GLY A 261 22.06 -4.49 -12.61
CA GLY A 261 22.74 -5.43 -13.51
C GLY A 261 24.19 -5.03 -13.80
N GLU A 262 24.44 -3.74 -14.03
CA GLU A 262 25.79 -3.20 -14.23
C GLU A 262 26.69 -3.35 -13.00
N ALA A 263 26.15 -3.18 -11.79
CA ALA A 263 26.91 -3.28 -10.55
C ALA A 263 27.36 -4.72 -10.25
N VAL A 264 26.49 -5.69 -10.56
CA VAL A 264 26.76 -7.11 -10.38
C VAL A 264 27.73 -7.63 -11.46
N THR A 265 27.51 -7.26 -12.73
CA THR A 265 28.30 -7.78 -13.87
C THR A 265 29.61 -7.05 -14.14
N GLY A 266 29.75 -5.80 -13.69
CA GLY A 266 31.00 -5.02 -13.80
C GLY A 266 32.13 -5.67 -13.02
N SER A 267 32.87 -6.55 -13.70
CA SER A 267 34.03 -7.30 -13.25
C SER A 267 35.28 -6.69 -13.86
#